data_AF-A0A5J5C9C8-F1
#
_entry.id   AF-A0A5J5C9C8-F1
#
_cell.length_a   1.000
_cell.length_b   1.000
_cell.length_c   1.000
_cell.angle_alpha   90.00
_cell.angle_beta   90.00
_cell.angle_gamma   90.00
#
_symmetry.space_group_name_H-M   'P 1'
#
loop_
_entity.id
_entity.type
_entity.pdbx_description
1 polymer ?
#
loop_
_entity_poly.entity_id
_entity_poly.type
_entity_poly.pdbx_seq_one_letter_code
_entity_poly.pdbx_strand_id
1 'polypeptide(L)' 'MGQAISKTAAIAEILMRRIPCLHQDTAISSVSITDVWEPIDEGLHPVEMTRHVSMISIMLSTKELDKISPG' A
#
# COMPACT_ATOMS: atom_id res chain seq x y z
N MET A 1 -4.36 -5.12 -3.54
CA MET A 1 -3.37 -4.70 -2.52
C MET A 1 -3.39 -5.56 -1.24
N GLY A 2 -4.53 -6.08 -0.76
CA GLY A 2 -4.61 -6.78 0.54
C GLY A 2 -3.59 -7.90 0.79
N GLN A 3 -3.32 -8.78 -0.19
CA GLN A 3 -2.28 -9.81 -0.03
C GLN A 3 -0.84 -9.28 0.00
N ALA A 4 -0.60 -8.06 -0.51
CA ALA A 4 0.72 -7.43 -0.49
C ALA A 4 1.00 -6.75 0.86
N ILE A 5 -0.03 -6.28 1.58
CA ILE A 5 0.11 -5.60 2.88
C ILE A 5 0.86 -6.49 3.88
N SER A 6 0.43 -7.75 4.03
CA SER A 6 1.07 -8.69 4.96
C SER A 6 2.50 -9.01 4.55
N LYS A 7 2.78 -9.12 3.25
CA LYS A 7 4.13 -9.35 2.73
C LYS A 7 5.04 -8.14 2.97
N THR A 8 4.55 -6.92 2.75
CA THR A 8 5.30 -5.69 3.01
C THR A 8 5.68 -5.58 4.50
N ALA A 9 4.75 -5.87 5.41
CA ALA A 9 5.03 -5.90 6.84
C ALA A 9 6.11 -6.95 7.19
N ALA A 10 6.01 -8.16 6.63
CA ALA A 10 7.00 -9.22 6.86
C ALA A 10 8.40 -8.83 6.33
N ILE A 11 8.49 -8.17 5.17
CA ILE A 11 9.75 -7.69 4.61
C ILE A 11 10.36 -6.61 5.52
N ALA A 12 9.57 -5.64 5.97
CA ALA A 12 10.04 -4.60 6.89
C ALA A 12 10.62 -5.21 8.18
N GLU A 13 9.93 -6.20 8.75
CA GLU A 13 10.41 -6.91 9.94
C GLU A 13 11.73 -7.65 9.70
N ILE A 14 11.88 -8.34 8.56
CA ILE A 14 13.14 -9.01 8.20
C ILE A 14 14.29 -8.00 8.07
N LEU A 15 14.04 -6.83 7.47
CA LEU A 15 15.05 -5.79 7.30
C LEU A 15 15.50 -5.21 8.64
N MET A 16 14.57 -4.86 9.52
CA MET A 16 14.89 -4.34 10.86
C MET A 16 15.65 -5.35 11.74
N ARG A 17 15.38 -6.65 11.59
CA ARG A 17 16.15 -7.69 12.29
C ARG A 17 17.58 -7.84 11.78
N ARG A 18 17.82 -7.58 10.49
CA ARG A 18 19.13 -7.71 9.86
C ARG A 18 19.99 -6.45 10.00
N ILE A 19 19.36 -5.28 10.01
CA ILE A 19 20.04 -3.99 10.05
C ILE A 19 19.63 -3.29 11.35
N PRO A 20 20.51 -3.26 12.37
CA PRO A 20 20.21 -2.57 13.61
C PRO A 20 20.08 -1.06 13.37
N CYS A 21 19.34 -0.39 14.26
CA CYS A 21 19.17 1.08 14.25
C CYS A 21 18.42 1.65 13.02
N LEU A 22 17.50 0.90 12.43
CA LEU A 22 16.53 1.46 11.49
C LEU A 22 15.37 2.13 12.24
N HIS A 23 15.09 3.37 11.87
CA HIS A 23 13.88 4.08 12.22
C HIS A 23 12.79 3.70 11.22
N GLN A 24 11.56 3.57 11.71
CA GLN A 24 10.39 3.24 10.90
C GLN A 24 9.36 4.36 11.00
N ASP A 25 8.72 4.68 9.88
CA ASP A 25 7.48 5.46 9.80
C ASP A 25 6.46 4.69 8.95
N THR A 26 5.26 4.49 9.49
CA THR A 26 4.19 3.74 8.84
C THR A 26 2.95 4.59 8.60
N ALA A 27 2.60 4.74 7.33
CA ALA A 27 1.38 5.42 6.92
C ALA A 27 0.36 4.44 6.33
N ILE A 28 -0.92 4.67 6.61
CA ILE A 28 -2.04 3.91 6.04
C ILE A 28 -2.90 4.89 5.25
N SER A 29 -3.32 4.50 4.05
CA SER A 29 -4.18 5.30 3.20
C SER A 29 -5.16 4.42 2.42
N SER A 30 -6.06 5.05 1.68
CA SER A 30 -6.97 4.37 0.76
C SER A 30 -6.74 4.89 -0.66
N VAL A 31 -6.67 3.98 -1.63
CA VAL A 31 -6.49 4.29 -3.04
C VAL A 31 -7.71 3.82 -3.82
N SER A 32 -8.21 4.65 -4.72
CA SER A 32 -9.30 4.30 -5.63
C SER A 32 -8.73 3.57 -6.85
N ILE A 33 -9.28 2.40 -7.15
CA ILE A 33 -8.97 1.64 -8.37
C ILE A 33 -10.25 1.59 -9.20
N THR A 34 -10.14 2.02 -10.45
CA THR A 34 -11.23 1.98 -11.43
C THR A 34 -10.96 0.84 -12.40
N ASP A 35 -11.79 -0.20 -12.35
CA ASP A 35 -11.77 -1.31 -13.28
C ASP A 35 -12.77 -1.01 -14.41
N VAL A 36 -12.34 -1.14 -15.67
CA VAL A 36 -13.19 -0.93 -16.86
C VAL A 36 -13.42 -2.27 -17.54
N TRP A 37 -14.68 -2.60 -17.79
CA TRP A 37 -15.10 -3.87 -18.39
C TRP A 37 -15.67 -3.64 -19.78
N GLU A 38 -15.22 -4.44 -20.74
CA GLU A 38 -15.76 -4.45 -22.09
C GLU A 38 -17.14 -5.14 -22.11
N PRO A 39 -18.12 -4.59 -22.84
CA PRO A 39 -19.43 -5.22 -22.96
C PRO A 39 -19.39 -6.52 -23.75
N ILE A 40 -20.24 -7.46 -23.37
CA ILE A 40 -20.35 -8.78 -24.02
C ILE A 40 -21.15 -8.69 -25.32
N ASP A 41 -22.08 -7.73 -25.41
CA ASP A 41 -22.95 -7.52 -26.59
C ASP A 41 -22.54 -6.25 -27.38
N GLU A 42 -22.61 -6.33 -28.71
CA GLU A 42 -22.32 -5.20 -29.61
C GLU A 42 -23.35 -4.07 -29.42
N GLY A 43 -22.87 -2.85 -29.12
CA GLY A 43 -23.69 -1.64 -28.97
C GLY A 43 -23.91 -1.16 -27.53
N LEU A 44 -23.39 -1.87 -26.53
CA LEU A 44 -23.43 -1.44 -25.13
C LEU A 44 -22.23 -0.55 -24.77
N HIS A 45 -22.37 0.23 -23.68
CA HIS A 45 -21.30 1.09 -23.17
C HIS A 45 -20.40 0.33 -22.18
N PRO A 46 -19.09 0.63 -22.14
CA PRO A 46 -18.17 0.07 -21.13
C PRO A 46 -18.67 0.32 -19.71
N VAL A 47 -18.47 -0.68 -18.83
CA VAL A 47 -18.86 -0.58 -17.43
C VAL A 47 -17.63 -0.22 -16.59
N GLU A 48 -17.71 0.88 -15.87
CA GLU A 48 -16.68 1.31 -14.92
C GLU A 48 -17.11 0.99 -13.49
N MET A 49 -16.24 0.32 -12.74
CA MET A 49 -16.43 0.06 -11.31
C MET A 49 -15.26 0.62 -10.52
N THR A 50 -15.54 1.57 -9.63
CA THR A 50 -14.53 2.12 -8.71
C THR A 50 -14.62 1.45 -7.35
N ARG A 51 -13.49 0.93 -6.86
CA ARG A 51 -13.35 0.36 -5.52
C ARG A 51 -12.27 1.10 -4.73
N HIS A 52 -12.47 1.27 -3.43
CA HIS A 52 -11.44 1.76 -2.53
C HIS A 52 -10.69 0.58 -1.92
N VAL A 53 -9.37 0.59 -2.03
CA VAL A 53 -8.50 -0.42 -1.43
C VAL A 53 -7.56 0.22 -0.41
N SER A 54 -7.33 -0.48 0.70
CA SER A 54 -6.36 -0.07 1.70
C SER A 54 -4.93 -0.18 1.17
N MET A 55 -4.09 0.77 1.55
CA MET A 55 -2.67 0.85 1.26
C MET A 55 -1.89 1.05 2.55
N ILE A 56 -0.74 0.39 2.66
CA ILE A 56 0.25 0.61 3.71
C ILE A 56 1.54 1.11 3.05
N SER A 57 2.19 2.09 3.66
CA SER A 57 3.52 2.57 3.31
C SER A 57 4.40 2.46 4.54
N ILE A 58 5.54 1.77 4.42
CA ILE A 58 6.52 1.64 5.50
C ILE A 58 7.82 2.24 5.00
N MET A 59 8.25 3.34 5.63
CA MET A 59 9.54 3.98 5.39
C MET A 59 10.54 3.49 6.43
N LEU A 60 11.73 3.06 5.98
CA LEU A 60 12.83 2.64 6.84
C LEU A 60 14.04 3.55 6.58
N SER A 61 14.65 4.08 7.63
CA SER A 61 15.78 5.01 7.54
C SER A 61 16.84 4.74 8.59
N THR A 62 18.12 4.81 8.21
CA THR A 62 19.25 4.76 9.16
C THR A 62 19.46 6.09 9.90
N LYS A 63 18.83 7.17 9.44
CA LYS A 63 18.79 8.48 10.10
C LYS A 63 17.48 8.63 10.86
N GLU A 64 17.47 9.44 11.92
CA GLU A 64 16.24 9.75 12.65
C GLU A 64 15.16 10.27 11.69
N LEU A 65 13.95 9.73 11.86
CA LEU A 65 12.75 10.17 11.15
C LEU A 65 12.03 11.25 11.96
N ASP A 66 11.05 11.90 11.34
CA ASP A 66 10.22 12.91 12.00
C ASP A 66 9.46 12.31 13.19
N LYS A 67 9.69 12.87 14.38
CA LYS A 67 9.08 12.41 15.64
C LYS A 67 7.63 12.92 15.81
N ILE A 68 7.20 13.82 14.94
CA ILE A 68 5.83 14.36 14.92
C ILE A 68 4.92 13.47 14.05
N SER A 69 5.52 12.63 13.19
CA SER A 69 4.75 11.67 12.39
C SER A 69 3.92 10.76 13.33
N PRO A 70 2.63 10.51 13.01
CA PRO A 70 1.78 9.67 13.85
C PRO A 70 2.10 8.17 13.73
N GLY A 71 3.05 7.77 12.88
CA GLY A 71 3.40 6.37 12.64
C GLY A 71 4.81 6.18 12.14
#